data_AF-A0A3R9JZI2-F1
#
_entry.id   AF-A0A3R9JZI2-F1
#
_cell.length_a   1.000
_cell.length_b   1.000
_cell.length_c   1.000
_cell.angle_alpha   90.00
_cell.angle_beta   90.00
_cell.angle_gamma   90.00
#
_symmetry.space_group_name_H-M   'P 1'
#
loop_
_entity.id
_entity.type
_entity.pdbx_description
1 polymer ?
#
loop_
_entity_poly.entity_id
_entity_poly.type
_entity_poly.pdbx_seq_one_letter_code
_entity_poly.pdbx_strand_id
1 'polypeptide(L)'
;MKSDQTIIRKNHMELLHFITKLLDIKDPNIQILDIINKDTHKEIIAKLDYDAPSCPDCGSQMRKYDFQKPSKIPYLEITGMPTRIILKKRRFKCYHCTKMAVAETSLVKKKHQIPRIINQKIAQKLIEKTSMTDIAYSAGHFNFNCHSQAQ
;
A
#
# COMPACT_ATOMS: atom_id res chain seq x y z
N MET A 1 5.21 -21.31 -32.63
CA MET A 1 5.24 -19.95 -32.04
C MET A 1 4.30 -19.76 -30.83
N LYS A 2 3.87 -20.81 -30.11
CA LYS A 2 3.06 -20.68 -28.87
C LYS A 2 3.87 -20.77 -27.58
N SER A 3 5.15 -21.17 -27.64
CA SER A 3 6.05 -21.43 -26.49
C SER A 3 6.51 -20.15 -25.80
N ASP A 4 6.89 -19.12 -26.55
CA ASP A 4 7.62 -17.99 -25.98
C ASP A 4 6.68 -17.08 -25.18
N GLN A 5 5.43 -16.91 -25.64
CA GLN A 5 4.39 -16.21 -24.88
C GLN A 5 3.99 -16.92 -23.59
N THR A 6 4.05 -18.27 -23.54
CA THR A 6 3.73 -19.02 -22.31
C THR A 6 4.88 -18.96 -21.31
N ILE A 7 6.13 -19.01 -21.77
CA ILE A 7 7.33 -18.89 -20.92
C ILE A 7 7.45 -17.48 -20.32
N ILE A 8 7.24 -16.42 -21.12
CA ILE A 8 7.28 -15.03 -20.64
C ILE A 8 6.19 -14.78 -19.59
N ARG A 9 4.96 -15.28 -19.81
CA ARG A 9 3.86 -15.17 -18.84
C ARG A 9 4.17 -15.90 -17.53
N LYS A 10 4.84 -17.06 -17.59
CA LYS A 10 5.19 -17.85 -16.41
C LYS A 10 6.24 -17.13 -15.55
N ASN A 11 7.30 -16.60 -16.17
CA ASN A 11 8.34 -15.83 -15.47
C ASN A 11 7.78 -14.54 -14.85
N HIS A 12 6.86 -13.86 -15.56
CA HIS A 12 6.19 -12.66 -15.05
C HIS A 12 5.31 -12.96 -13.81
N MET A 13 4.56 -14.06 -13.84
CA MET A 13 3.72 -14.47 -12.71
C MET A 13 4.55 -14.87 -11.48
N GLU A 14 5.70 -15.53 -11.67
CA GLU A 14 6.62 -15.87 -10.58
C GLU A 14 7.25 -14.63 -9.94
N LEU A 15 7.63 -13.62 -10.74
CA LEU A 15 8.15 -12.35 -10.24
C LEU A 15 7.12 -11.61 -9.39
N LEU A 16 5.86 -11.53 -9.85
CA LEU A 16 4.78 -10.89 -9.10
C LEU A 16 4.48 -11.63 -7.79
N HIS A 17 4.55 -12.96 -7.79
CA HIS A 17 4.38 -13.77 -6.58
C HIS A 17 5.47 -13.50 -5.55
N PHE A 18 6.73 -13.42 -6.00
CA PHE A 18 7.86 -13.08 -5.13
C PHE A 18 7.70 -11.67 -4.52
N ILE A 19 7.28 -10.70 -5.33
CA ILE A 19 7.07 -9.33 -4.86
C ILE A 19 5.89 -9.25 -3.88
N THR A 20 4.82 -10.01 -4.11
CA THR A 20 3.69 -10.09 -3.17
C THR A 20 4.13 -10.57 -1.80
N LYS A 21 5.02 -11.58 -1.75
CA LYS A 21 5.64 -12.07 -0.50
C LYS A 21 6.52 -11.02 0.16
N LEU A 22 7.36 -10.32 -0.61
CA LEU A 22 8.23 -9.26 -0.08
C LEU A 22 7.44 -8.10 0.53
N LEU A 23 6.28 -7.78 -0.04
CA LEU A 23 5.45 -6.68 0.43
C LEU A 23 4.68 -7.01 1.72
N ASP A 24 4.72 -8.25 2.22
CA ASP A 24 3.95 -8.73 3.38
C ASP A 24 2.45 -8.36 3.32
N ILE A 25 1.87 -8.39 2.12
CA ILE A 25 0.43 -8.17 1.95
C ILE A 25 -0.30 -9.44 2.39
N LYS A 26 -0.89 -9.38 3.59
CA LYS A 26 -1.55 -10.53 4.23
C LYS A 26 -2.92 -10.87 3.66
N ASP A 27 -3.49 -9.99 2.84
CA ASP A 27 -4.85 -10.15 2.33
C ASP A 27 -4.86 -11.01 1.05
N PRO A 28 -5.44 -12.23 1.08
CA PRO A 28 -5.43 -13.14 -0.06
C PRO A 28 -6.28 -12.66 -1.25
N ASN A 29 -7.16 -11.69 -1.02
CA ASN A 29 -8.06 -11.14 -2.04
C ASN A 29 -7.39 -10.01 -2.85
N ILE A 30 -6.17 -9.64 -2.49
CA ILE A 30 -5.35 -8.68 -3.22
C ILE A 30 -4.52 -9.42 -4.25
N GLN A 31 -4.72 -9.10 -5.51
CA GLN A 31 -3.93 -9.62 -6.62
C GLN A 31 -3.12 -8.48 -7.23
N ILE A 32 -1.80 -8.63 -7.26
CA ILE A 32 -0.91 -7.73 -7.98
C ILE A 32 -1.07 -8.03 -9.48
N LEU A 33 -1.34 -6.97 -10.25
CA LEU A 33 -1.51 -7.06 -11.69
C LEU A 33 -0.23 -6.71 -12.42
N ASP A 34 0.44 -5.64 -11.98
CA ASP A 34 1.59 -5.08 -12.69
C ASP A 34 2.40 -4.14 -11.77
N ILE A 35 3.65 -3.89 -12.16
CA ILE A 35 4.58 -2.99 -11.46
C ILE A 35 5.22 -2.07 -12.48
N ILE A 36 4.96 -0.77 -12.33
CA ILE A 36 5.48 0.27 -13.19
C ILE A 36 6.57 1.03 -12.45
N ASN A 37 7.77 1.05 -13.02
CA ASN A 37 8.83 1.94 -12.54
C ASN A 37 8.67 3.30 -13.23
N LYS A 38 8.44 4.35 -12.45
CA LYS A 38 8.53 5.74 -12.93
C LYS A 38 9.85 6.34 -12.47
N ASP A 39 10.24 7.45 -13.08
CA ASP A 39 11.51 8.14 -12.76
C ASP A 39 11.60 8.58 -11.30
N THR A 40 10.46 8.87 -10.65
CA THR A 40 10.40 9.39 -9.27
C THR A 40 9.92 8.39 -8.22
N HIS A 41 9.23 7.32 -8.63
CA HIS A 41 8.63 6.35 -7.72
C HIS A 41 8.21 5.07 -8.44
N LYS A 42 8.02 3.99 -7.68
CA LYS A 42 7.43 2.74 -8.19
C LYS A 42 5.93 2.73 -7.94
N GLU A 43 5.16 2.27 -8.91
CA GLU A 43 3.71 2.02 -8.78
C GLU A 43 3.42 0.52 -8.87
N ILE A 44 2.81 -0.03 -7.83
CA ILE A 44 2.35 -1.41 -7.80
C ILE A 44 0.84 -1.37 -8.05
N ILE A 45 0.39 -1.90 -9.18
CA ILE A 45 -1.03 -1.97 -9.52
C ILE A 45 -1.59 -3.26 -8.94
N ALA A 46 -2.60 -3.13 -8.08
CA ALA A 46 -3.27 -4.26 -7.47
C ALA A 46 -4.79 -4.13 -7.57
N LYS A 47 -5.50 -5.26 -7.59
CA LYS A 47 -6.95 -5.32 -7.46
C LYS A 47 -7.34 -6.03 -6.16
N LEU A 48 -8.39 -5.55 -5.54
CA LEU A 48 -9.04 -6.17 -4.37
C LEU A 48 -10.43 -6.65 -4.80
N ASP A 49 -10.63 -7.96 -4.83
CA ASP A 49 -11.88 -8.57 -5.28
C ASP A 49 -12.40 -9.56 -4.24
N TYR A 50 -13.63 -9.36 -3.77
CA TYR A 50 -14.33 -10.28 -2.87
C TYR A 50 -15.62 -10.75 -3.53
N ASP A 51 -16.17 -11.84 -3.00
CA ASP A 51 -17.53 -12.24 -3.31
C ASP A 51 -18.53 -11.22 -2.78
N ALA A 52 -19.66 -11.13 -3.48
CA ALA A 52 -20.62 -10.08 -3.20
C ALA A 52 -21.30 -10.35 -1.84
N PRO A 53 -21.18 -9.42 -0.87
CA PRO A 53 -21.79 -9.59 0.44
C PRO A 53 -23.29 -9.33 0.36
N SER A 54 -24.00 -9.63 1.46
CA SER A 54 -25.35 -9.13 1.68
C SER A 54 -25.34 -7.64 2.02
N CYS A 55 -26.39 -6.93 1.64
CA CYS A 55 -26.52 -5.51 1.92
C CYS A 55 -26.67 -5.27 3.42
N PRO A 56 -25.85 -4.38 4.03
CA PRO A 56 -25.91 -4.11 5.47
C PRO A 56 -27.23 -3.47 5.92
N ASP A 57 -27.98 -2.86 5.01
CA ASP A 57 -29.19 -2.11 5.35
C ASP A 57 -30.49 -2.90 5.17
N CYS A 58 -30.53 -3.83 4.21
CA CYS A 58 -31.75 -4.56 3.87
C CYS A 58 -31.56 -6.08 3.75
N GLY A 59 -30.35 -6.58 4.00
CA GLY A 59 -30.03 -8.02 3.96
C GLY A 59 -30.01 -8.65 2.55
N SER A 60 -30.50 -7.96 1.52
CA SER A 60 -30.57 -8.52 0.17
C SER A 60 -29.18 -8.68 -0.48
N GLN A 61 -29.07 -9.62 -1.41
CA GLN A 61 -27.83 -9.88 -2.14
C GLN A 61 -27.35 -8.66 -2.94
N MET A 62 -26.05 -8.36 -2.87
CA MET A 62 -25.43 -7.34 -3.71
C MET A 62 -24.83 -7.96 -4.98
N ARG A 63 -24.65 -7.15 -6.04
CA ARG A 63 -23.91 -7.56 -7.25
C ARG A 63 -22.59 -6.82 -7.37
N LYS A 64 -21.61 -7.47 -8.01
CA LYS A 64 -20.37 -6.82 -8.43
C LYS A 64 -20.73 -5.72 -9.42
N TYR A 65 -20.34 -4.49 -9.09
CA TYR A 65 -20.42 -3.34 -9.97
C TYR A 65 -19.03 -3.14 -10.58
N ASP A 66 -18.45 -1.95 -10.47
CA ASP A 66 -17.22 -1.61 -11.18
C ASP A 66 -16.05 -1.21 -10.27
N PHE A 67 -14.84 -1.30 -10.82
CA PHE A 67 -13.61 -0.72 -10.26
C PHE A 67 -13.44 0.74 -10.71
N GLN A 68 -14.29 1.66 -10.26
CA GLN A 68 -14.29 3.04 -10.79
C GLN A 68 -13.06 3.87 -10.36
N LYS A 69 -12.76 3.96 -9.06
CA LYS A 69 -11.71 4.85 -8.53
C LYS A 69 -10.66 4.06 -7.75
N PRO A 70 -9.41 3.98 -8.24
CA PRO A 70 -8.33 3.35 -7.48
C PRO A 70 -7.94 4.21 -6.28
N SER A 71 -7.50 3.56 -5.22
CA SER A 71 -6.88 4.21 -4.06
C SER A 71 -5.38 4.26 -4.28
N LYS A 72 -4.78 5.45 -4.18
CA LYS A 72 -3.32 5.60 -4.18
C LYS A 72 -2.85 5.53 -2.75
N ILE A 73 -2.12 4.47 -2.41
CA ILE A 73 -1.70 4.16 -1.04
C ILE A 73 -0.17 4.26 -1.00
N PRO A 74 0.42 5.18 -0.22
CA PRO A 74 1.87 5.20 -0.05
C PRO A 74 2.34 3.92 0.67
N TYR A 75 3.47 3.36 0.24
CA TYR A 75 4.05 2.16 0.83
C TYR A 75 5.53 2.37 1.18
N LEU A 76 6.14 1.32 1.74
CA LEU A 76 7.56 1.31 2.06
C LEU A 76 8.42 1.55 0.82
N GLU A 77 9.54 2.25 1.00
CA GLU A 77 10.53 2.43 -0.05
C GLU A 77 11.11 1.07 -0.45
N ILE A 78 11.24 0.86 -1.77
CA ILE A 78 11.82 -0.35 -2.35
C ILE A 78 12.99 0.09 -3.21
N THR A 79 14.16 -0.51 -3.00
CA THR A 79 15.41 -0.17 -3.73
C THR A 79 15.71 1.33 -3.71
N GLY A 80 15.51 2.00 -2.56
CA GLY A 80 15.76 3.44 -2.41
C GLY A 80 14.74 4.37 -3.08
N MET A 81 13.71 3.84 -3.75
CA MET A 81 12.68 4.65 -4.39
C MET A 81 11.36 4.61 -3.60
N PRO A 82 10.63 5.74 -3.51
CA PRO A 82 9.28 5.75 -2.95
C PRO A 82 8.37 4.80 -3.73
N THR A 83 7.49 4.10 -3.02
CA THR A 83 6.54 3.16 -3.64
C THR A 83 5.11 3.57 -3.35
N ARG A 84 4.23 3.42 -4.34
CA ARG A 84 2.79 3.61 -4.20
C ARG A 84 2.05 2.38 -4.69
N ILE A 85 1.10 1.90 -3.88
CA ILE A 85 0.17 0.87 -4.30
C ILE A 85 -1.06 1.55 -4.88
N ILE A 86 -1.35 1.26 -6.15
CA ILE A 86 -2.56 1.67 -6.84
C ILE A 86 -3.58 0.53 -6.68
N LEU A 87 -4.41 0.63 -5.65
CA LEU A 87 -5.37 -0.41 -5.29
C LEU A 87 -6.74 -0.15 -5.92
N LYS A 88 -7.12 -0.97 -6.91
CA LYS A 88 -8.46 -1.01 -7.50
C LYS A 88 -9.39 -1.80 -6.58
N LYS A 89 -10.25 -1.12 -5.83
CA LYS A 89 -11.21 -1.75 -4.90
C LYS A 89 -12.51 -2.11 -5.61
N ARG A 90 -12.98 -3.35 -5.45
CA ARG A 90 -14.29 -3.78 -5.94
C ARG A 90 -15.41 -3.00 -5.24
N ARG A 91 -16.44 -2.63 -6.00
CA ARG A 91 -17.68 -2.05 -5.48
C ARG A 91 -18.84 -3.01 -5.69
N PHE A 92 -19.79 -2.93 -4.78
CA PHE A 92 -21.01 -3.73 -4.79
C PHE A 92 -22.22 -2.80 -4.78
N LYS A 93 -23.23 -3.14 -5.56
CA LYS A 93 -24.51 -2.42 -5.60
C LYS A 93 -25.62 -3.35 -5.14
N CYS A 94 -26.43 -2.92 -4.18
CA CYS A 94 -27.63 -3.65 -3.80
C CYS A 94 -28.71 -3.51 -4.87
N TYR A 95 -29.44 -4.60 -5.17
CA TYR A 95 -30.54 -4.57 -6.12
C TYR A 95 -31.75 -3.78 -5.60
N HIS A 96 -32.10 -3.95 -4.32
CA HIS A 96 -33.32 -3.38 -3.75
C HIS A 96 -33.18 -1.92 -3.32
N CYS A 97 -32.17 -1.60 -2.52
CA CYS A 97 -32.00 -0.25 -1.97
C CYS A 97 -31.01 0.61 -2.77
N THR A 98 -30.40 0.07 -3.83
CA THR A 98 -29.39 0.72 -4.68
C THR A 98 -28.13 1.23 -3.96
N LYS A 99 -27.99 0.94 -2.66
CA LYS A 99 -26.84 1.35 -1.85
C LYS A 99 -25.55 0.67 -2.34
N MET A 100 -24.46 1.42 -2.19
CA MET A 100 -23.13 1.01 -2.62
C MET A 100 -22.27 0.59 -1.43
N ALA A 101 -21.62 -0.56 -1.53
CA ALA A 101 -20.57 -0.99 -0.63
C ALA A 101 -19.24 -1.07 -1.38
N VAL A 102 -18.13 -0.89 -0.66
CA VAL A 102 -16.78 -0.99 -1.22
C VAL A 102 -16.04 -2.07 -0.45
N ALA A 103 -15.29 -2.90 -1.17
CA ALA A 103 -14.38 -3.88 -0.57
C ALA A 103 -13.41 -3.19 0.39
N GLU A 104 -13.38 -3.66 1.63
CA GLU A 104 -12.48 -3.21 2.68
C GLU A 104 -11.28 -4.16 2.77
N THR A 105 -10.13 -3.66 3.22
CA THR A 105 -8.89 -4.44 3.38
C THR A 105 -8.13 -3.98 4.61
N SER A 106 -7.35 -4.86 5.23
CA SER A 106 -6.53 -4.54 6.39
C SER A 106 -5.33 -3.64 6.08
N LEU A 107 -4.93 -3.52 4.81
CA LEU A 107 -3.83 -2.62 4.39
C LEU A 107 -4.07 -1.16 4.77
N VAL A 108 -5.32 -0.70 4.64
CA VAL A 108 -5.71 0.69 4.89
C VAL A 108 -7.07 0.73 5.57
N LYS A 109 -7.15 1.43 6.71
CA LYS A 109 -8.40 1.65 7.41
C LYS A 109 -9.41 2.39 6.51
N LYS A 110 -10.69 2.12 6.72
CA LYS A 110 -11.78 2.84 6.05
C LYS A 110 -11.61 4.36 6.21
N LYS A 111 -11.82 5.12 5.12
CA LYS A 111 -11.65 6.58 5.04
C LYS A 111 -10.22 7.11 5.26
N HIS A 112 -9.22 6.24 5.43
CA HIS A 112 -7.82 6.65 5.56
C HIS A 112 -7.07 6.39 4.25
N GLN A 113 -5.99 7.14 4.02
CA GLN A 113 -5.10 6.94 2.86
C GLN A 113 -3.75 6.35 3.27
N ILE A 114 -3.30 6.61 4.49
CA ILE A 114 -1.98 6.18 4.98
C ILE A 114 -2.11 4.82 5.70
N PRO A 115 -1.36 3.79 5.26
CA PRO A 115 -1.29 2.51 5.95
C PRO A 115 -0.71 2.62 7.36
N ARG A 116 -1.11 1.70 8.23
CA ARG A 116 -0.55 1.60 9.59
C ARG A 116 0.96 1.37 9.59
N ILE A 117 1.47 0.57 8.64
CA ILE A 117 2.90 0.26 8.52
C ILE A 117 3.75 1.51 8.28
N ILE A 118 3.21 2.51 7.56
CA ILE A 118 3.91 3.78 7.33
C ILE A 118 3.98 4.59 8.62
N ASN A 119 2.88 4.67 9.37
CA ASN A 119 2.88 5.35 10.66
C ASN A 119 3.86 4.70 11.65
N GLN A 120 3.98 3.36 11.62
CA GLN A 120 4.96 2.64 12.43
C GLN A 120 6.40 2.97 12.02
N LYS A 121 6.71 2.99 10.72
CA LYS A 121 8.05 3.37 10.22
C LYS A 121 8.40 4.82 10.57
N ILE A 122 7.44 5.73 10.48
CA ILE A 122 7.64 7.14 10.89
C ILE A 122 7.96 7.22 12.38
N ALA A 123 7.19 6.52 13.23
CA ALA A 123 7.45 6.48 14.67
C ALA A 123 8.83 5.89 14.99
N GLN A 124 9.25 4.82 14.30
CA GLN A 124 10.57 4.23 14.48
C GLN A 124 11.69 5.22 14.11
N LYS A 125 11.60 5.88 12.95
CA LYS A 125 12.58 6.90 12.55
C LYS A 125 12.66 8.06 13.54
N LEU A 126 11.54 8.45 14.14
CA LEU A 126 11.52 9.48 15.18
C LEU A 126 12.24 9.01 16.44
N ILE A 127 11.99 7.77 16.89
CA ILE A 127 12.66 7.17 18.05
C ILE A 127 14.18 7.08 17.83
N GLU A 128 14.61 6.61 16.66
CA GLU A 128 16.05 6.54 16.30
C GLU A 128 16.71 7.92 16.33
N LYS A 129 16.04 8.94 15.78
CA LYS A 129 16.55 10.32 15.80
C LYS A 129 16.67 10.87 17.23
N THR A 130 15.66 10.67 18.07
CA THR A 130 15.70 11.05 19.48
C THR A 130 16.84 10.34 20.20
N SER A 131 16.98 9.03 20.01
CA SER A 131 18.09 8.25 20.59
C SER A 131 19.46 8.77 20.16
N MET A 132 19.68 9.12 18.88
CA MET A 132 20.96 9.73 18.46
C MET A 132 21.20 11.09 19.11
N THR A 133 20.15 11.87 19.34
CA THR A 133 20.23 13.19 19.99
C THR A 133 20.58 13.02 21.47
N ASP A 134 19.97 12.03 22.13
CA ASP A 134 20.25 11.69 23.52
C ASP A 134 21.68 11.13 23.70
N ILE A 135 22.15 10.31 22.74
CA ILE A 135 23.55 9.87 22.69
C ILE A 135 24.49 11.06 22.48
N ALA A 136 24.17 11.97 21.57
CA ALA A 136 24.99 13.16 21.34
C ALA A 136 25.02 14.09 22.57
N TYR A 137 23.91 14.22 23.28
CA TYR A 137 23.83 14.98 24.53
C TYR A 137 24.64 14.33 25.66
N SER A 138 24.51 13.01 25.81
CA SER A 138 25.24 12.26 26.86
C SER A 138 26.74 12.11 26.58
N ALA A 139 27.14 11.93 25.32
CA ALA A 139 28.54 11.96 24.88
C ALA A 139 29.11 13.39 24.84
N GLY A 140 28.24 14.40 24.75
CA GLY A 140 28.54 15.81 24.56
C GLY A 140 28.59 16.63 25.85
N HIS A 141 29.31 16.16 26.87
CA HIS A 141 29.89 17.04 27.91
C HIS A 141 30.99 17.99 27.33
N PHE A 142 30.75 18.54 26.13
CA PHE A 142 31.41 19.72 25.57
C PHE A 142 30.39 20.48 24.71
N ASN A 143 30.01 21.66 25.18
CA ASN A 143 29.21 22.65 24.47
C ASN A 143 29.79 22.92 23.07
N PHE A 144 29.12 22.45 22.02
CA PHE A 144 29.24 23.07 20.71
C PHE A 144 28.03 23.97 20.49
N ASN A 145 28.18 25.19 21.00
CA ASN A 145 27.31 26.30 20.68
C ASN A 145 27.55 26.71 19.23
N CYS A 146 26.96 25.99 18.27
CA CYS A 146 27.02 26.37 16.86
C CYS A 146 25.82 27.27 16.56
N HIS A 147 25.92 28.54 16.96
CA HIS A 147 25.16 29.60 16.31
C HIS A 147 25.71 29.77 14.90
N SER A 148 25.00 29.24 13.91
CA SER A 148 25.16 29.68 12.53
C SER A 148 24.45 31.02 12.36
N GLN A 149 25.12 32.12 12.71
CA GLN A 149 24.83 33.42 12.14
C GLN A 149 25.37 33.41 10.70
N ALA A 150 24.47 33.47 9.73
CA ALA A 150 24.81 33.78 8.35
C ALA A 150 25.14 35.28 8.28
N GLN A 151 26.35 35.60 7.82
CA GLN A 151 26.69 36.88 7.18
C GLN A 151 26.79 36.63 5.68
#